data_AF-A0A453BEN4-F1
#
_entry.id   AF-A0A453BEN4-F1
#
_cell.length_a   1.000
_cell.length_b   1.000
_cell.length_c   1.000
_cell.angle_alpha   90.00
_cell.angle_beta   90.00
_cell.angle_gamma   90.00
#
_symmetry.space_group_name_H-M   'P 1'
#
loop_
_entity.id
_entity.type
_entity.pdbx_description
1 polymer ?
#
loop_
_entity_poly.entity_id
_entity_poly.type
_entity_poly.pdbx_seq_one_letter_code
_entity_poly.pdbx_strand_id
1 'polypeptide(L)'
;RRVGCTLVICPVVAVIQWAQEIERHTAKGSARVLLYHGARRGSQKYDFDTFDFVVTTYSTIEADYRKHIMPPKIRCDYCNKQFYPEKLKIHLRYYCGPDALRTEKQAKQTSKKWADTKVKGKGKGKGKRKSGSEEEEDFEELGTKSRGKSPLHSVRWERIILDEAHFIKDRRCNTARAVFALESEYKWALSGTPLQNRVGELYSLIRFLQIFPYSNYFCKDCDCQILDTNMKKKCDCGHSSVRHFCWWNKYIATPILYGSASFEGRRAMTLLKEKVLKGIVLRRTKIGRAADLALPPKTVTLRRDSFDRNEMEFYEALYTQSCTQFDSYVVAGTLLNNYAHIFDLLTRLRQ
;
A
#
# COMPACT_ATOMS: atom_id res chain seq x y z
N ARG A 1 -11.61 13.05 -21.54
CA ARG A 1 -11.95 12.37 -22.82
C ARG A 1 -12.38 10.95 -22.48
N ARG A 2 -13.56 10.50 -22.92
CA ARG A 2 -14.01 9.11 -22.73
C ARG A 2 -13.44 8.25 -23.86
N VAL A 3 -13.03 7.02 -23.55
CA VAL A 3 -12.51 6.05 -24.52
C VAL A 3 -13.31 4.75 -24.42
N GLY A 4 -13.69 4.16 -25.56
CA GLY A 4 -14.45 2.90 -25.65
C GLY A 4 -13.59 1.65 -25.43
N CYS A 5 -12.66 1.73 -24.49
CA CYS A 5 -11.58 0.76 -24.30
C CYS A 5 -11.63 0.13 -22.90
N THR A 6 -11.29 -1.16 -22.82
CA THR A 6 -11.14 -1.88 -21.55
C THR A 6 -9.69 -1.86 -21.07
N LEU A 7 -9.44 -1.26 -19.91
CA LEU A 7 -8.15 -1.29 -19.23
C LEU A 7 -8.06 -2.52 -18.30
N VAL A 8 -7.10 -3.40 -18.56
CA VAL A 8 -6.78 -4.56 -17.72
C VAL A 8 -5.51 -4.27 -16.93
N ILE A 9 -5.58 -4.40 -15.60
CA ILE A 9 -4.47 -4.17 -14.69
C ILE A 9 -4.17 -5.50 -14.01
N CYS A 10 -2.99 -6.05 -14.27
CA CYS A 10 -2.62 -7.39 -13.78
C CYS A 10 -1.19 -7.43 -13.21
N PRO A 11 -0.81 -8.50 -12.51
CA PRO A 11 0.59 -8.76 -12.18
C PRO A 11 1.46 -8.84 -13.44
N VAL A 12 2.74 -8.49 -13.34
CA VAL A 12 3.68 -8.50 -14.49
C VAL A 12 3.70 -9.85 -15.21
N VAL A 13 3.63 -10.94 -14.44
CA VAL A 13 3.64 -12.32 -14.95
C VAL A 13 2.41 -12.68 -15.80
N ALA A 14 1.29 -11.96 -15.61
CA ALA A 14 0.02 -12.24 -16.28
C ALA A 14 -0.17 -11.41 -17.56
N VAL A 15 0.69 -10.42 -17.84
CA VAL A 15 0.51 -9.50 -18.98
C VAL A 15 0.46 -10.23 -20.32
N ILE A 16 1.43 -11.13 -20.55
CA ILE A 16 1.51 -11.90 -21.79
C ILE A 16 0.36 -12.91 -21.86
N GLN A 17 0.03 -13.55 -20.73
CA GLN A 17 -1.08 -14.49 -20.65
C GLN A 17 -2.41 -13.82 -21.00
N TRP A 18 -2.68 -12.61 -20.51
CA TRP A 18 -3.87 -11.84 -20.87
C TRP A 18 -3.96 -11.58 -22.37
N ALA A 19 -2.87 -11.16 -23.01
CA ALA A 19 -2.87 -10.92 -24.46
C ALA A 19 -3.14 -12.21 -25.25
N GLN A 20 -2.50 -13.32 -24.86
CA GLN A 20 -2.71 -14.63 -25.49
C GLN A 20 -4.14 -15.14 -25.32
N GLU A 21 -4.71 -15.01 -24.13
CA GLU A 21 -6.08 -15.45 -23.86
C GLU A 21 -7.12 -14.61 -24.60
N ILE A 22 -6.90 -13.28 -24.73
CA ILE A 22 -7.75 -12.43 -25.56
C ILE A 22 -7.69 -12.89 -27.02
N GLU A 23 -6.50 -13.09 -27.58
CA GLU A 23 -6.34 -13.54 -28.96
C GLU A 23 -6.97 -14.92 -29.19
N ARG A 24 -6.81 -15.85 -28.24
CA ARG A 24 -7.37 -17.20 -28.30
C ARG A 24 -8.89 -17.23 -28.25
N HIS A 25 -9.50 -16.33 -27.49
CA HIS A 25 -10.94 -16.31 -27.22
C HIS A 25 -11.71 -15.24 -28.01
N THR A 26 -11.05 -14.58 -28.98
CA THR A 26 -11.68 -13.64 -29.90
C THR A 26 -11.47 -14.09 -31.34
N ALA A 27 -12.34 -13.65 -32.25
CA ALA A 27 -12.13 -13.91 -33.66
C ALA A 27 -10.84 -13.24 -34.14
N LYS A 28 -10.06 -13.89 -34.99
CA LYS A 28 -8.77 -13.39 -35.46
C LYS A 28 -8.93 -11.98 -36.08
N GLY A 29 -8.18 -11.01 -35.56
CA GLY A 29 -8.22 -9.62 -36.01
C GLY A 29 -9.40 -8.78 -35.47
N SER A 30 -10.30 -9.35 -34.66
CA SER A 30 -11.46 -8.63 -34.11
C SER A 30 -11.15 -7.81 -32.85
N ALA A 31 -10.07 -8.13 -32.14
CA ALA A 31 -9.66 -7.43 -30.92
C ALA A 31 -8.27 -6.81 -31.09
N ARG A 32 -8.17 -5.50 -30.90
CA ARG A 32 -6.90 -4.76 -30.91
C ARG A 32 -6.42 -4.59 -29.47
N VAL A 33 -5.29 -5.21 -29.16
CA VAL A 33 -4.71 -5.24 -27.80
C VAL A 33 -3.43 -4.42 -27.76
N LEU A 34 -3.37 -3.45 -26.83
CA LEU A 34 -2.15 -2.70 -26.52
C LEU A 34 -1.52 -3.22 -25.22
N LEU A 35 -0.26 -3.62 -25.31
CA LEU A 35 0.57 -3.93 -24.14
C LEU A 35 1.26 -2.65 -23.62
N TYR A 36 0.65 -2.00 -22.62
CA TYR A 36 1.20 -0.80 -21.99
C TYR A 36 2.07 -1.18 -20.78
N HIS A 37 3.29 -1.66 -21.04
CA HIS A 37 4.29 -1.92 -20.00
C HIS A 37 5.72 -1.68 -20.52
N GLY A 38 6.72 -1.72 -19.62
CA GLY A 38 8.14 -1.61 -20.00
C GLY A 38 8.66 -0.17 -20.18
N ALA A 39 9.96 -0.03 -20.44
CA ALA A 39 10.66 1.26 -20.35
C ALA A 39 10.36 2.25 -21.48
N ARG A 40 9.98 1.77 -22.67
CA ARG A 40 9.77 2.61 -23.88
C ARG A 40 8.43 3.35 -23.91
N ARG A 41 7.53 3.09 -22.94
CA ARG A 41 6.17 3.66 -22.88
C ARG A 41 6.11 5.18 -22.70
N GLY A 42 7.19 5.81 -22.23
CA GLY A 42 7.19 7.26 -21.98
C GLY A 42 7.39 8.12 -23.23
N SER A 43 7.92 7.53 -24.31
CA SER A 43 8.34 8.25 -25.52
C SER A 43 7.26 8.27 -26.61
N GLN A 44 6.21 7.48 -26.45
CA GLN A 44 5.19 7.26 -27.48
C GLN A 44 3.88 7.94 -27.06
N LYS A 45 3.27 8.69 -27.98
CA LYS A 45 1.90 9.16 -27.80
C LYS A 45 0.97 8.00 -28.13
N TYR A 46 0.06 7.69 -27.21
CA TYR A 46 -0.94 6.64 -27.40
C TYR A 46 -2.30 7.28 -27.68
N ASP A 47 -2.94 6.81 -28.75
CA ASP A 47 -4.35 7.07 -28.97
C ASP A 47 -5.16 5.83 -28.55
N PHE A 48 -5.63 5.84 -27.31
CA PHE A 48 -6.30 4.69 -26.70
C PHE A 48 -7.62 4.31 -27.39
N ASP A 49 -8.22 5.22 -28.17
CA ASP A 49 -9.43 4.95 -28.95
C ASP A 49 -9.20 3.96 -30.11
N THR A 50 -7.94 3.71 -30.47
CA THR A 50 -7.57 2.73 -31.51
C THR A 50 -7.45 1.30 -30.98
N PHE A 51 -7.69 1.07 -29.68
CA PHE A 51 -7.57 -0.24 -29.06
C PHE A 51 -8.84 -0.60 -28.30
N ASP A 52 -9.17 -1.88 -28.30
CA ASP A 52 -10.32 -2.42 -27.57
C ASP A 52 -9.89 -2.84 -26.16
N PHE A 53 -8.63 -3.29 -26.02
CA PHE A 53 -8.01 -3.63 -24.75
C PHE A 53 -6.66 -2.95 -24.57
N VAL A 54 -6.42 -2.43 -23.37
CA VAL A 54 -5.09 -1.98 -22.91
C VAL A 54 -4.71 -2.81 -21.70
N VAL A 55 -3.62 -3.57 -21.78
CA VAL A 55 -3.12 -4.39 -20.68
C VAL A 55 -1.90 -3.71 -20.06
N THR A 56 -1.94 -3.50 -18.75
CA THR A 56 -0.85 -2.88 -18.00
C THR A 56 -0.67 -3.53 -16.63
N THR A 57 0.31 -3.04 -15.87
CA THR A 57 0.67 -3.57 -14.55
C THR A 57 0.43 -2.56 -13.44
N TYR A 58 0.20 -3.07 -12.23
CA TYR A 58 0.10 -2.25 -11.02
C TYR A 58 1.32 -1.33 -10.83
N SER A 59 2.52 -1.84 -11.06
CA SER A 59 3.77 -1.08 -10.95
C SER A 59 3.89 0.01 -12.01
N THR A 60 3.36 -0.21 -13.22
CA THR A 60 3.37 0.78 -14.30
C THR A 60 2.43 1.93 -13.99
N ILE A 61 1.20 1.62 -13.58
CA ILE A 61 0.21 2.63 -13.16
C ILE A 61 0.74 3.46 -12.00
N GLU A 62 1.28 2.81 -10.96
CA GLU A 62 1.87 3.54 -9.84
C GLU A 62 3.01 4.44 -10.29
N ALA A 63 3.96 3.91 -11.06
CA ALA A 63 5.13 4.66 -11.49
C ALA A 63 4.75 5.89 -12.31
N ASP A 64 3.76 5.77 -13.20
CA ASP A 64 3.34 6.86 -14.06
C ASP A 64 2.45 7.85 -13.30
N TYR A 65 1.54 7.40 -12.43
CA TYR A 65 0.80 8.28 -11.52
C TYR A 65 1.74 9.12 -10.63
N ARG A 66 2.76 8.47 -10.07
CA ARG A 66 3.73 9.07 -9.15
C ARG A 66 4.54 10.20 -9.79
N LYS A 67 4.95 10.06 -11.06
CA LYS A 67 5.71 11.09 -11.80
C LYS A 67 4.94 12.40 -11.97
N HIS A 68 3.61 12.32 -12.02
CA HIS A 68 2.74 13.43 -12.34
C HIS A 68 2.16 14.11 -11.09
N ILE A 69 2.05 13.40 -9.97
CA ILE A 69 1.44 13.90 -8.73
C ILE A 69 2.45 14.27 -7.65
N MET A 70 3.62 13.63 -7.62
CA MET A 70 4.65 14.06 -6.66
C MET A 70 5.41 15.28 -7.17
N PRO A 71 5.63 16.30 -6.32
CA PRO A 71 6.49 17.41 -6.67
C PRO A 71 7.89 16.90 -7.06
N PRO A 72 8.57 17.56 -8.00
CA PRO A 72 9.91 17.17 -8.41
C PRO A 72 10.84 17.17 -7.20
N LYS A 73 11.79 16.23 -7.17
CA LYS A 73 12.82 16.25 -6.16
C LYS A 73 13.74 17.44 -6.40
N ILE A 74 13.96 18.21 -5.34
CA ILE A 74 14.86 19.36 -5.31
C ILE A 74 16.22 18.87 -4.80
N ARG A 75 17.32 19.36 -5.39
CA ARG A 75 18.67 19.07 -4.91
C ARG A 75 18.93 19.90 -3.63
N CYS A 76 19.53 19.28 -2.63
CA CYS A 76 20.04 19.98 -1.46
C CYS A 76 21.33 20.72 -1.85
N ASP A 77 21.39 22.02 -1.59
CA ASP A 77 22.54 22.87 -1.98
C ASP A 77 23.84 22.48 -1.25
N TYR A 78 23.74 21.86 -0.07
CA TYR A 78 24.89 21.53 0.76
C TYR A 78 25.46 20.12 0.53
N CYS A 79 24.64 19.14 0.13
CA CYS A 79 25.10 17.75 -0.06
C CYS A 79 24.76 17.16 -1.44
N ASN A 80 24.16 17.95 -2.33
CA ASN A 80 23.75 17.57 -3.68
C ASN A 80 22.79 16.37 -3.77
N LYS A 81 22.30 15.84 -2.65
CA LYS A 81 21.29 14.77 -2.62
C LYS A 81 19.91 15.32 -2.99
N GLN A 82 19.11 14.52 -3.67
CA GLN A 82 17.77 14.90 -4.13
C GLN A 82 16.67 14.47 -3.15
N PHE A 83 15.84 15.41 -2.73
CA PHE A 83 14.76 15.20 -1.78
C PHE A 83 13.44 15.78 -2.30
N TYR A 84 12.31 15.20 -1.87
CA TYR A 84 11.03 15.89 -2.04
C TYR A 84 10.98 17.14 -1.15
N PRO A 85 10.25 18.21 -1.52
CA PRO A 85 10.25 19.48 -0.78
C PRO A 85 10.06 19.33 0.73
N GLU A 86 9.05 18.58 1.19
CA GLU A 86 8.82 18.33 2.63
C GLU A 86 10.01 17.61 3.29
N LYS A 87 10.61 16.62 2.61
CA LYS A 87 11.78 15.89 3.13
C LYS A 87 13.06 16.70 3.06
N LEU A 88 13.17 17.63 2.10
CA LEU A 88 14.28 18.56 2.01
C LEU A 88 14.27 19.50 3.21
N LYS A 89 13.10 20.02 3.60
CA LYS A 89 12.94 20.83 4.82
C LYS A 89 13.43 20.08 6.06
N ILE A 90 13.00 18.83 6.25
CA ILE A 90 13.47 17.97 7.37
C ILE A 90 14.98 17.70 7.28
N HIS A 91 15.48 17.44 6.07
CA HIS A 91 16.90 17.18 5.83
C HIS A 91 17.76 18.40 6.18
N LEU A 92 17.35 19.60 5.76
CA LEU A 92 18.03 20.85 6.06
C LEU A 92 17.96 21.21 7.56
N ARG A 93 16.84 20.87 8.23
CA ARG A 93 16.66 21.16 9.65
C ARG A 93 17.49 20.28 10.57
N TYR A 94 17.69 19.00 10.23
CA TYR A 94 18.26 18.03 11.17
C TYR A 94 19.56 17.35 10.70
N TYR A 95 19.86 17.36 9.40
CA TYR A 95 20.94 16.54 8.85
C TYR A 95 22.00 17.35 8.08
N CYS A 96 21.65 18.45 7.43
CA CYS A 96 22.50 19.15 6.47
C CYS A 96 22.24 20.66 6.45
N GLY A 97 23.24 21.49 6.17
CA GLY A 97 23.13 22.95 6.27
C GLY A 97 23.76 23.52 7.55
N PRO A 98 23.96 24.85 7.61
CA PRO A 98 24.68 25.52 8.70
C PRO A 98 23.94 25.46 10.04
N ASP A 99 22.61 25.45 10.03
CA ASP A 99 21.76 25.53 11.23
C ASP A 99 21.15 24.17 11.64
N ALA A 100 21.69 23.05 11.14
CA ALA A 100 21.10 21.74 11.39
C ALA A 100 21.18 21.33 12.88
N LEU A 101 20.02 21.19 13.54
CA LEU A 101 19.88 20.79 14.95
C LEU A 101 20.08 19.27 15.09
N ARG A 102 21.34 18.82 15.03
CA ARG A 102 21.68 17.40 15.17
C ARG A 102 21.37 16.91 16.58
N THR A 103 20.50 15.91 16.69
CA THR A 103 20.26 15.24 17.98
C THR A 103 21.52 14.52 18.48
N GLU A 104 21.69 14.39 19.80
CA GLU A 104 22.88 13.73 20.40
C GLU A 104 23.12 12.30 19.86
N LYS A 105 22.06 11.56 19.50
CA LYS A 105 22.17 10.22 18.90
C LYS A 105 22.67 10.27 17.45
N GLN A 106 22.31 11.31 16.68
CA GLN A 106 22.78 11.51 15.31
C GLN A 106 24.21 12.06 15.26
N ALA A 107 24.59 12.93 16.20
CA ALA A 107 25.95 13.42 16.34
C ALA A 107 26.96 12.27 16.60
N LYS A 108 26.54 11.26 17.37
CA LYS A 108 27.33 10.04 17.64
C LYS A 108 27.49 9.09 16.45
N GLN A 109 26.60 9.13 15.44
CA GLN A 109 26.75 8.31 14.22
C GLN A 109 27.73 8.93 13.21
N THR A 110 27.85 10.26 13.19
CA THR A 110 28.84 10.96 12.35
C THR A 110 30.27 10.92 12.90
N SER A 111 30.46 10.66 14.20
CA SER A 111 31.80 10.66 14.82
C SER A 111 32.70 9.47 14.39
N LYS A 112 32.18 8.52 13.60
CA LYS A 112 32.99 7.43 13.02
C LYS A 112 33.56 7.71 11.62
N LYS A 113 33.18 8.80 10.95
CA LYS A 113 33.67 9.14 9.60
C LYS A 113 34.54 10.41 9.53
N TRP A 114 34.66 11.14 10.63
CA TRP A 114 35.51 12.34 10.74
C TRP A 114 36.35 12.23 12.02
N ALA A 115 37.18 11.19 12.09
CA ALA A 115 38.08 10.94 13.21
C ALA A 115 39.52 10.80 12.71
N ASP A 116 39.95 11.76 11.90
CA ASP A 116 41.37 12.05 11.70
C ASP A 116 41.49 13.56 11.49
N THR A 117 41.49 14.32 12.60
CA THR A 117 42.28 15.54 12.83
C THR A 117 41.96 16.09 14.23
N LYS A 118 42.87 15.81 15.17
CA LYS A 118 43.28 16.56 16.38
C LYS A 118 42.30 16.92 17.53
N VAL A 119 42.54 16.23 18.65
CA VAL A 119 43.05 16.71 19.98
C VAL A 119 42.18 17.62 20.90
N LYS A 120 41.88 17.02 22.07
CA LYS A 120 41.74 17.51 23.48
C LYS A 120 40.80 18.67 23.86
N GLY A 121 39.87 18.35 24.77
CA GLY A 121 39.26 19.32 25.70
C GLY A 121 38.17 18.69 26.59
N LYS A 122 38.39 18.68 27.92
CA LYS A 122 37.50 18.16 28.98
C LYS A 122 36.25 19.05 29.19
N GLY A 123 35.13 18.49 29.67
CA GLY A 123 34.08 19.27 30.35
C GLY A 123 32.75 18.55 30.59
N LYS A 124 32.32 18.46 31.85
CA LYS A 124 31.11 17.79 32.40
C LYS A 124 29.80 18.55 32.11
N GLY A 125 28.63 17.87 32.17
CA GLY A 125 27.37 18.57 32.49
C GLY A 125 26.02 17.89 32.18
N LYS A 126 25.50 17.14 33.17
CA LYS A 126 24.09 16.88 33.55
C LYS A 126 22.96 17.05 32.50
N GLY A 127 22.28 15.93 32.21
CA GLY A 127 21.00 15.88 31.51
C GLY A 127 19.81 16.35 32.36
N LYS A 128 18.91 17.08 31.71
CA LYS A 128 17.57 17.41 32.22
C LYS A 128 16.58 17.16 31.08
N ARG A 129 15.79 16.08 31.16
CA ARG A 129 14.73 15.74 30.19
C ARG A 129 13.58 16.73 30.38
N LYS A 130 13.24 17.47 29.33
CA LYS A 130 11.96 18.19 29.23
C LYS A 130 11.23 17.65 28.01
N SER A 131 10.07 17.03 28.25
CA SER A 131 9.11 16.62 27.23
C SER A 131 8.49 17.88 26.62
N GLY A 132 8.71 18.11 25.34
CA GLY A 132 8.03 19.15 24.57
C GLY A 132 7.24 18.48 23.46
N SER A 133 5.92 18.66 23.50
CA SER A 133 5.00 18.45 22.40
C SER A 133 5.47 19.26 21.19
N GLU A 134 5.68 18.59 20.06
CA GLU A 134 5.96 19.25 18.79
C GLU A 134 4.67 19.90 18.28
N GLU A 135 4.52 21.18 18.58
CA GLU A 135 3.60 22.08 17.88
C GLU A 135 4.20 22.39 16.51
N GLU A 136 3.57 21.89 15.45
CA GLU A 136 3.91 22.23 14.06
C GLU A 136 3.24 23.57 13.74
N GLU A 137 4.00 24.67 13.86
CA GLU A 137 3.61 25.98 13.34
C GLU A 137 3.75 26.04 11.81
N ASP A 138 2.74 26.66 11.19
CA ASP A 138 2.47 26.81 9.76
C ASP A 138 3.59 27.52 8.97
N PHE A 139 3.83 27.12 7.73
CA PHE A 139 4.49 28.00 6.75
C PHE A 139 4.07 27.69 5.30
N GLU A 140 3.67 28.76 4.60
CA GLU A 140 2.95 28.80 3.33
C GLU A 140 3.58 28.01 2.16
N GLU A 141 2.69 27.58 1.27
CA GLU A 141 2.90 26.68 0.14
C GLU A 141 3.64 27.38 -1.01
N LEU A 142 4.94 27.12 -1.17
CA LEU A 142 5.67 27.47 -2.39
C LEU A 142 5.11 26.67 -3.57
N GLY A 143 4.32 27.36 -4.40
CA GLY A 143 3.58 26.82 -5.53
C GLY A 143 4.43 25.96 -6.47
N THR A 144 4.05 24.70 -6.60
CA THR A 144 4.61 23.79 -7.61
C THR A 144 3.59 23.54 -8.71
N LYS A 145 3.90 24.00 -9.93
CA LYS A 145 3.10 23.77 -11.15
C LYS A 145 2.92 22.25 -11.35
N SER A 146 1.67 21.76 -11.33
CA SER A 146 1.36 20.35 -11.55
C SER A 146 1.77 19.91 -12.97
N ARG A 147 2.40 18.74 -13.12
CA ARG A 147 2.90 18.22 -14.43
C ARG A 147 1.80 17.57 -15.29
N GLY A 148 0.54 17.98 -15.14
CA GLY A 148 -0.61 17.36 -15.82
C GLY A 148 -0.89 15.92 -15.37
N LYS A 149 -1.99 15.31 -15.83
CA LYS A 149 -2.33 13.91 -15.55
C LYS A 149 -1.45 12.95 -16.38
N SER A 150 -1.17 11.75 -15.87
CA SER A 150 -0.47 10.71 -16.68
C SER A 150 -1.39 10.20 -17.81
N PRO A 151 -0.84 9.59 -18.89
CA PRO A 151 -1.65 9.14 -20.03
C PRO A 151 -2.83 8.25 -19.66
N LEU A 152 -2.64 7.30 -18.72
CA LEU A 152 -3.72 6.41 -18.28
C LEU A 152 -4.79 7.11 -17.43
N HIS A 153 -4.46 8.27 -16.83
CA HIS A 153 -5.37 9.05 -15.97
C HIS A 153 -5.96 10.27 -16.71
N SER A 154 -5.51 10.59 -17.92
CA SER A 154 -6.04 11.69 -18.73
C SER A 154 -7.30 11.29 -19.51
N VAL A 155 -7.59 9.99 -19.57
CA VAL A 155 -8.77 9.40 -20.21
C VAL A 155 -9.71 8.77 -19.19
N ARG A 156 -10.99 8.72 -19.54
CA ARG A 156 -12.04 7.99 -18.82
C ARG A 156 -12.32 6.70 -19.57
N TRP A 157 -12.00 5.57 -18.95
CA TRP A 157 -12.14 4.25 -19.53
C TRP A 157 -13.59 3.80 -19.58
N GLU A 158 -13.96 2.96 -20.53
CA GLU A 158 -15.25 2.30 -20.50
C GLU A 158 -15.28 1.29 -19.34
N ARG A 159 -14.26 0.43 -19.26
CA ARG A 159 -14.16 -0.61 -18.25
C ARG A 159 -12.76 -0.71 -17.69
N ILE A 160 -12.64 -0.90 -16.38
CA ILE A 160 -11.38 -1.27 -15.72
C ILE A 160 -11.55 -2.64 -15.08
N ILE A 161 -10.59 -3.54 -15.33
CA ILE A 161 -10.51 -4.87 -14.73
C ILE A 161 -9.23 -4.95 -13.91
N LEU A 162 -9.37 -5.21 -12.62
CA LEU A 162 -8.26 -5.55 -11.74
C LEU A 162 -8.14 -7.07 -11.66
N ASP A 163 -7.04 -7.61 -12.16
CA ASP A 163 -6.66 -9.00 -11.93
C ASP A 163 -5.76 -9.10 -10.70
N GLU A 164 -5.94 -10.16 -9.92
CA GLU A 164 -5.39 -10.28 -8.57
C GLU A 164 -5.59 -9.01 -7.73
N ALA A 165 -6.84 -8.56 -7.60
CA ALA A 165 -7.19 -7.28 -6.99
C ALA A 165 -6.70 -7.11 -5.53
N HIS A 166 -6.23 -8.18 -4.87
CA HIS A 166 -5.57 -8.10 -3.57
C HIS A 166 -4.27 -7.27 -3.58
N PHE A 167 -3.71 -6.93 -4.75
CA PHE A 167 -2.59 -5.98 -4.90
C PHE A 167 -2.90 -4.57 -4.39
N ILE A 168 -4.18 -4.16 -4.33
CA ILE A 168 -4.61 -2.87 -3.79
C ILE A 168 -5.18 -2.97 -2.36
N LYS A 169 -4.86 -4.02 -1.60
CA LYS A 169 -5.45 -4.28 -0.27
C LYS A 169 -5.30 -3.13 0.75
N ASP A 170 -4.20 -2.36 0.72
CA ASP A 170 -4.05 -1.17 1.57
C ASP A 170 -4.36 0.10 0.77
N ARG A 171 -5.50 0.74 1.09
CA ARG A 171 -5.94 2.01 0.48
C ARG A 171 -4.92 3.15 0.56
N ARG A 172 -3.97 3.09 1.49
CA ARG A 172 -2.95 4.13 1.69
C ARG A 172 -1.72 3.95 0.80
N CYS A 173 -1.52 2.77 0.23
CA CYS A 173 -0.36 2.53 -0.63
C CYS A 173 -0.47 3.33 -1.94
N ASN A 174 0.68 3.68 -2.53
CA ASN A 174 0.72 4.48 -3.75
C ASN A 174 0.02 3.77 -4.92
N THR A 175 0.14 2.45 -4.99
CA THR A 175 -0.52 1.62 -6.00
C THR A 175 -2.04 1.75 -5.93
N ALA A 176 -2.64 1.61 -4.74
CA ALA A 176 -4.08 1.76 -4.55
C ALA A 176 -4.53 3.19 -4.88
N ARG A 177 -3.79 4.21 -4.45
CA ARG A 177 -4.09 5.61 -4.76
C ARG A 177 -4.06 5.90 -6.26
N ALA A 178 -3.10 5.33 -6.99
CA ALA A 178 -3.03 5.45 -8.44
C ALA A 178 -4.25 4.78 -9.10
N VAL A 179 -4.58 3.56 -8.70
CA VAL A 179 -5.74 2.84 -9.23
C VAL A 179 -7.07 3.55 -8.92
N PHE A 180 -7.23 4.11 -7.71
CA PHE A 180 -8.44 4.84 -7.32
C PHE A 180 -8.66 6.14 -8.09
N ALA A 181 -7.58 6.73 -8.63
CA ALA A 181 -7.63 7.94 -9.42
C ALA A 181 -8.01 7.69 -10.90
N LEU A 182 -8.09 6.43 -11.32
CA LEU A 182 -8.60 6.09 -12.64
C LEU A 182 -10.12 6.28 -12.70
N GLU A 183 -10.56 6.92 -13.77
CA GLU A 183 -11.97 7.18 -14.05
C GLU A 183 -12.49 6.13 -15.03
N SER A 184 -13.62 5.49 -14.71
CA SER A 184 -14.30 4.57 -15.61
C SER A 184 -15.80 4.47 -15.38
N GLU A 185 -16.53 3.83 -16.30
CA GLU A 185 -17.95 3.53 -16.14
C GLU A 185 -18.19 2.19 -15.46
N TYR A 186 -17.49 1.16 -15.92
CA TYR A 186 -17.56 -0.18 -15.36
C TYR A 186 -16.25 -0.53 -14.64
N LYS A 187 -16.36 -1.28 -13.53
CA LYS A 187 -15.23 -1.71 -12.72
C LYS A 187 -15.41 -3.15 -12.28
N TRP A 188 -14.38 -3.96 -12.52
CA TRP A 188 -14.34 -5.37 -12.13
C TRP A 188 -13.10 -5.64 -11.30
N ALA A 189 -13.25 -6.48 -10.28
CA ALA A 189 -12.16 -6.95 -9.44
C ALA A 189 -12.18 -8.47 -9.41
N LEU A 190 -11.13 -9.08 -9.95
CA LEU A 190 -10.89 -10.52 -9.99
C LEU A 190 -9.81 -10.84 -8.95
N SER A 191 -10.09 -11.78 -8.07
CA SER A 191 -9.11 -12.23 -7.06
C SER A 191 -9.51 -13.60 -6.54
N GLY A 192 -8.57 -14.54 -6.51
CA GLY A 192 -8.78 -15.84 -5.86
C GLY A 192 -8.89 -15.73 -4.34
N THR A 193 -8.24 -14.73 -3.75
CA THR A 193 -8.17 -14.48 -2.30
C THR A 193 -8.44 -13.00 -1.99
N PRO A 194 -9.70 -12.54 -2.03
CA PRO A 194 -10.04 -11.13 -1.83
C PRO A 194 -9.81 -10.64 -0.39
N LEU A 195 -9.71 -11.54 0.58
CA LEU A 195 -9.42 -11.27 1.98
C LEU A 195 -8.19 -12.10 2.38
N GLN A 196 -7.10 -11.46 2.81
CA GLN A 196 -5.88 -12.16 3.24
C GLN A 196 -5.72 -12.11 4.75
N ASN A 197 -5.71 -10.91 5.34
CA ASN A 197 -5.34 -10.74 6.75
C ASN A 197 -6.48 -10.14 7.59
N ARG A 198 -7.16 -9.11 7.09
CA ARG A 198 -8.09 -8.30 7.89
C ARG A 198 -9.28 -7.82 7.07
N VAL A 199 -10.46 -7.72 7.68
CA VAL A 199 -11.69 -7.23 7.00
C VAL A 199 -11.54 -5.81 6.44
N GLY A 200 -10.62 -5.02 6.98
CA GLY A 200 -10.24 -3.72 6.42
C GLY A 200 -9.70 -3.78 4.98
N GLU A 201 -9.12 -4.90 4.54
CA GLU A 201 -8.60 -5.07 3.18
C GLU A 201 -9.72 -5.05 2.11
N LEU A 202 -10.92 -5.54 2.46
CA LEU A 202 -12.08 -5.51 1.58
C LEU A 202 -12.53 -4.08 1.27
N TYR A 203 -12.30 -3.13 2.18
CA TYR A 203 -12.66 -1.73 1.93
C TYR A 203 -12.00 -1.19 0.68
N SER A 204 -10.74 -1.55 0.41
CA SER A 204 -10.01 -1.05 -0.75
C SER A 204 -10.68 -1.47 -2.06
N LEU A 205 -11.25 -2.68 -2.11
CA LEU A 205 -12.04 -3.16 -3.25
C LEU A 205 -13.38 -2.44 -3.35
N ILE A 206 -14.09 -2.29 -2.23
CA ILE A 206 -15.37 -1.56 -2.19
C ILE A 206 -15.18 -0.10 -2.62
N ARG A 207 -14.10 0.54 -2.18
CA ARG A 207 -13.70 1.89 -2.58
C ARG A 207 -13.36 1.97 -4.06
N PHE A 208 -12.64 0.98 -4.60
CA PHE A 208 -12.35 0.92 -6.05
C PHE A 208 -13.64 0.85 -6.86
N LEU A 209 -14.53 -0.09 -6.51
CA LEU A 209 -15.81 -0.33 -7.16
C LEU A 209 -16.83 0.81 -6.94
N GLN A 210 -16.57 1.74 -6.02
CA GLN A 210 -17.41 2.91 -5.70
C GLN A 210 -18.84 2.53 -5.32
N ILE A 211 -18.98 1.49 -4.49
CA ILE A 211 -20.29 0.94 -4.14
C ILE A 211 -20.90 1.78 -3.03
N PHE A 212 -21.90 2.58 -3.40
CA PHE A 212 -22.67 3.39 -2.46
C PHE A 212 -23.59 2.52 -1.57
N PRO A 213 -23.74 2.81 -0.27
CA PRO A 213 -23.06 3.85 0.51
C PRO A 213 -21.70 3.40 1.09
N TYR A 214 -21.32 2.14 0.87
CA TYR A 214 -20.24 1.47 1.58
C TYR A 214 -18.84 2.05 1.32
N SER A 215 -18.62 2.65 0.14
CA SER A 215 -17.35 3.27 -0.25
C SER A 215 -17.12 4.67 0.30
N ASN A 216 -18.14 5.30 0.87
CA ASN A 216 -18.14 6.75 1.13
C ASN A 216 -17.81 7.10 2.58
N TYR A 217 -17.32 8.31 2.74
CA TYR A 217 -17.29 9.05 3.99
C TYR A 217 -18.49 9.97 4.04
N PHE A 218 -19.08 10.08 5.23
CA PHE A 218 -20.24 10.91 5.49
C PHE A 218 -19.91 11.95 6.55
N CYS A 219 -20.45 13.15 6.40
CA CYS A 219 -20.39 14.16 7.45
C CYS A 219 -21.47 13.89 8.52
N LYS A 220 -21.17 14.24 9.77
CA LYS A 220 -22.15 14.16 10.87
C LYS A 220 -23.13 15.33 10.88
N ASP A 221 -22.74 16.46 10.29
CA ASP A 221 -23.47 17.73 10.40
C ASP A 221 -24.26 18.08 9.13
N CYS A 222 -24.04 17.37 8.01
CA CYS A 222 -24.73 17.58 6.75
C CYS A 222 -24.69 16.34 5.85
N ASP A 223 -25.41 16.38 4.73
CA ASP A 223 -25.52 15.29 3.74
C ASP A 223 -24.29 15.15 2.83
N CYS A 224 -23.13 15.67 3.27
CA CYS A 224 -21.90 15.57 2.51
C CYS A 224 -21.44 14.11 2.39
N GLN A 225 -21.16 13.71 1.15
CA GLN A 225 -20.66 12.39 0.79
C GLN A 225 -19.42 12.51 -0.09
N ILE A 226 -18.31 11.93 0.35
CA ILE A 226 -17.04 11.96 -0.39
C ILE A 226 -16.39 10.58 -0.40
N LEU A 227 -15.63 10.28 -1.45
CA LEU A 227 -14.91 9.02 -1.58
C LEU A 227 -13.58 9.03 -0.81
N ASP A 228 -12.93 10.20 -0.71
CA ASP A 228 -11.64 10.37 -0.03
C ASP A 228 -11.67 11.61 0.85
N THR A 229 -11.41 11.44 2.15
CA THR A 229 -11.11 12.56 3.05
C THR A 229 -9.62 12.89 2.93
N ASN A 230 -9.28 14.09 2.47
CA ASN A 230 -7.92 14.59 2.68
C ASN A 230 -7.85 15.17 4.10
N MET A 231 -7.06 14.55 4.99
CA MET A 231 -6.86 15.08 6.35
C MET A 231 -6.32 16.52 6.35
N LYS A 232 -5.71 16.97 5.24
CA LYS A 232 -5.13 18.31 5.07
C LYS A 232 -6.04 19.33 4.37
N LYS A 233 -7.17 18.94 3.76
CA LYS A 233 -8.09 19.90 3.11
C LYS A 233 -9.44 19.91 3.81
N LYS A 234 -10.02 21.10 3.98
CA LYS A 234 -11.44 21.25 4.31
C LYS A 234 -12.24 20.51 3.24
N CYS A 235 -13.22 19.73 3.68
CA CYS A 235 -14.18 19.15 2.75
C CYS A 235 -14.97 20.29 2.09
N ASP A 236 -15.47 20.08 0.87
CA ASP A 236 -16.26 21.08 0.14
C ASP A 236 -17.54 21.51 0.88
N CYS A 237 -17.97 20.75 1.90
CA CYS A 237 -19.05 21.14 2.81
C CYS A 237 -18.65 22.15 3.89
N GLY A 238 -17.39 22.60 3.94
CA GLY A 238 -16.90 23.58 4.91
C GLY A 238 -16.59 23.03 6.31
N HIS A 239 -17.04 21.82 6.64
CA HIS A 239 -16.79 21.18 7.93
C HIS A 239 -15.40 20.54 8.04
N SER A 240 -14.91 20.41 9.27
CA SER A 240 -13.65 19.73 9.59
C SER A 240 -13.65 18.26 9.16
N SER A 241 -12.50 17.77 8.68
CA SER A 241 -12.31 16.36 8.31
C SER A 241 -12.59 15.38 9.46
N VAL A 242 -12.51 15.83 10.72
CA VAL A 242 -12.84 15.02 11.91
C VAL A 242 -14.35 14.76 12.05
N ARG A 243 -15.19 15.64 11.48
CA ARG A 243 -16.65 15.44 11.44
C ARG A 243 -17.06 14.42 10.38
N HIS A 244 -16.14 14.02 9.50
CA HIS A 244 -16.37 12.99 8.50
C HIS A 244 -15.98 11.61 9.02
N PHE A 245 -16.85 10.63 8.86
CA PHE A 245 -16.57 9.25 9.22
C PHE A 245 -16.69 8.34 8.01
N CYS A 246 -15.79 7.37 7.92
CA CYS A 246 -15.89 6.31 6.92
C CYS A 246 -17.01 5.34 7.30
N TRP A 247 -17.99 5.14 6.41
CA TRP A 247 -19.10 4.22 6.65
C TRP A 247 -18.60 2.82 7.00
N TRP A 248 -17.65 2.31 6.21
CA TRP A 248 -17.08 0.98 6.39
C TRP A 248 -16.40 0.82 7.74
N ASN A 249 -15.61 1.80 8.16
CA ASN A 249 -14.93 1.71 9.46
C ASN A 249 -15.94 1.70 10.60
N LYS A 250 -16.98 2.55 10.54
CA LYS A 250 -18.00 2.65 11.60
C LYS A 250 -18.83 1.38 11.73
N TYR A 251 -19.29 0.80 10.62
CA TYR A 251 -20.31 -0.27 10.67
C TYR A 251 -19.76 -1.67 10.41
N ILE A 252 -18.58 -1.81 9.82
CA ILE A 252 -17.99 -3.11 9.45
C ILE A 252 -16.66 -3.33 10.16
N ALA A 253 -15.63 -2.54 9.83
CA ALA A 253 -14.26 -2.86 10.25
C ALA A 253 -14.04 -2.74 11.76
N THR A 254 -14.44 -1.64 12.40
CA THR A 254 -14.23 -1.42 13.83
C THR A 254 -15.03 -2.41 14.70
N PRO A 255 -16.34 -2.64 14.46
CA PRO A 255 -17.09 -3.63 15.24
C PRO A 255 -16.54 -5.05 15.12
N ILE A 256 -16.08 -5.46 13.93
CA ILE A 256 -15.51 -6.80 13.73
C ILE A 256 -14.13 -6.92 14.39
N LEU A 257 -13.30 -5.87 14.33
CA LEU A 257 -11.94 -5.90 14.86
C LEU A 257 -11.91 -5.97 16.39
N TYR A 258 -12.75 -5.18 17.07
CA TYR A 258 -12.73 -5.05 18.53
C TYR A 258 -13.82 -5.86 19.24
N GLY A 259 -14.79 -6.39 18.50
CA GLY A 259 -15.98 -7.02 19.07
C GLY A 259 -16.44 -8.26 18.33
N SER A 260 -15.53 -9.09 17.79
CA SER A 260 -15.91 -10.28 17.00
C SER A 260 -16.91 -11.22 17.73
N ALA A 261 -16.73 -11.40 19.04
CA ALA A 261 -17.63 -12.17 19.90
C ALA A 261 -18.84 -11.37 20.44
N SER A 262 -18.81 -10.03 20.33
CA SER A 262 -19.87 -9.16 20.81
C SER A 262 -21.11 -9.22 19.89
N PHE A 263 -22.25 -8.74 20.41
CA PHE A 263 -23.47 -8.59 19.60
C PHE A 263 -23.23 -7.68 18.39
N GLU A 264 -22.47 -6.59 18.58
CA GLU A 264 -22.17 -5.63 17.51
C GLU A 264 -21.30 -6.23 16.41
N GLY A 265 -20.27 -7.02 16.75
CA GLY A 265 -19.44 -7.68 15.73
C GLY A 265 -20.19 -8.75 14.95
N ARG A 266 -21.05 -9.55 15.61
CA ARG A 266 -21.93 -10.51 14.92
C ARG A 266 -22.92 -9.82 13.98
N ARG A 267 -23.50 -8.69 14.41
CA ARG A 267 -24.38 -7.86 13.57
C ARG A 267 -23.63 -7.27 12.38
N ALA A 268 -22.40 -6.77 12.58
CA ALA A 268 -21.55 -6.26 11.51
C ALA A 268 -21.16 -7.35 10.50
N MET A 269 -20.87 -8.56 10.97
CA MET A 269 -20.59 -9.71 10.10
C MET A 269 -21.81 -10.12 9.27
N THR A 270 -23.00 -10.11 9.89
CA THR A 270 -24.26 -10.39 9.20
C THR A 270 -24.55 -9.33 8.14
N LEU A 271 -24.35 -8.05 8.47
CA LEU A 271 -24.45 -6.93 7.53
C LEU A 271 -23.48 -7.09 6.35
N LEU A 272 -22.22 -7.43 6.63
CA LEU A 272 -21.21 -7.69 5.61
C LEU A 272 -21.63 -8.83 4.69
N LYS A 273 -22.04 -9.97 5.24
CA LYS A 273 -22.39 -11.15 4.45
C LYS A 273 -23.67 -10.94 3.63
N GLU A 274 -24.76 -10.56 4.28
CA GLU A 274 -26.11 -10.63 3.70
C GLU A 274 -26.47 -9.38 2.89
N LYS A 275 -25.94 -8.19 3.23
CA LYS A 275 -26.24 -6.96 2.48
C LYS A 275 -25.11 -6.53 1.55
N VAL A 276 -23.87 -6.55 2.02
CA VAL A 276 -22.74 -6.05 1.23
C VAL A 276 -22.30 -7.12 0.23
N LEU A 277 -21.75 -8.24 0.69
CA LEU A 277 -21.09 -9.21 -0.20
C LEU A 277 -22.07 -9.92 -1.13
N LYS A 278 -23.30 -10.22 -0.69
CA LYS A 278 -24.31 -10.93 -1.49
C LYS A 278 -24.66 -10.22 -2.80
N GLY A 279 -24.68 -8.89 -2.82
CA GLY A 279 -25.00 -8.10 -4.03
C GLY A 279 -23.79 -7.76 -4.90
N ILE A 280 -22.58 -7.98 -4.40
CA ILE A 280 -21.34 -7.45 -5.01
C ILE A 280 -20.42 -8.58 -5.50
N VAL A 281 -20.39 -9.69 -4.76
CA VAL A 281 -19.41 -10.76 -4.96
C VAL A 281 -20.10 -11.98 -5.55
N LEU A 282 -19.63 -12.41 -6.72
CA LEU A 282 -19.87 -13.74 -7.24
C LEU A 282 -18.71 -14.65 -6.85
N ARG A 283 -18.95 -15.61 -5.95
CA ARG A 283 -17.94 -16.59 -5.52
C ARG A 283 -18.44 -18.00 -5.75
N ARG A 284 -17.68 -18.78 -6.52
CA ARG A 284 -17.87 -20.22 -6.71
C ARG A 284 -16.72 -20.97 -6.06
N THR A 285 -17.00 -22.11 -5.43
CA THR A 285 -15.98 -22.97 -4.83
C THR A 285 -15.80 -24.23 -5.66
N LYS A 286 -14.60 -24.84 -5.61
CA LYS A 286 -14.33 -26.13 -6.27
C LYS A 286 -15.29 -27.22 -5.78
N ILE A 287 -15.64 -27.20 -4.49
CA ILE A 287 -16.64 -28.11 -3.89
C ILE A 287 -18.01 -27.90 -4.52
N GLY A 288 -18.47 -26.65 -4.67
CA GLY A 288 -19.77 -26.35 -5.25
C GLY A 288 -19.86 -26.56 -6.77
N ARG A 289 -18.74 -26.77 -7.46
CA ARG A 289 -18.67 -27.01 -8.91
C ARG A 289 -17.97 -28.34 -9.23
N ALA A 290 -18.00 -29.28 -8.29
CA ALA A 290 -17.29 -30.55 -8.43
C ALA A 290 -17.73 -31.33 -9.68
N ALA A 291 -19.02 -31.28 -10.02
CA ALA A 291 -19.58 -31.91 -11.21
C ALA A 291 -19.02 -31.32 -12.53
N ASP A 292 -18.72 -30.02 -12.57
CA ASP A 292 -18.22 -29.35 -13.77
C ASP A 292 -16.69 -29.52 -13.96
N LEU A 293 -15.95 -29.69 -12.87
CA LEU A 293 -14.49 -29.57 -12.85
C LEU A 293 -13.74 -30.91 -12.83
N ALA A 294 -14.41 -32.03 -12.56
CA ALA A 294 -13.86 -33.39 -12.55
C ALA A 294 -12.42 -33.48 -11.96
N LEU A 295 -12.18 -32.80 -10.84
CA LEU A 295 -10.83 -32.62 -10.31
C LEU A 295 -10.35 -33.91 -9.62
N PRO A 296 -9.07 -34.29 -9.81
CA PRO A 296 -8.48 -35.39 -9.05
C PRO A 296 -8.45 -35.06 -7.55
N PRO A 297 -8.46 -36.07 -6.66
CA PRO A 297 -8.34 -35.85 -5.22
C PRO A 297 -7.00 -35.19 -4.88
N LYS A 298 -7.03 -34.25 -3.93
CA LYS A 298 -5.82 -33.63 -3.38
C LYS A 298 -5.31 -34.47 -2.21
N THR A 299 -4.21 -35.20 -2.42
CA THR A 299 -3.50 -35.90 -1.35
C THR A 299 -2.42 -35.00 -0.77
N VAL A 300 -2.46 -34.74 0.54
CA VAL A 300 -1.44 -33.97 1.26
C VAL A 300 -0.68 -34.92 2.18
N THR A 301 0.61 -35.13 1.91
CA THR A 301 1.49 -35.95 2.73
C THR A 301 2.43 -35.06 3.53
N LEU A 302 2.41 -35.19 4.86
CA LEU A 302 3.39 -34.53 5.72
C LEU A 302 4.64 -35.40 5.82
N ARG A 303 5.72 -34.97 5.19
CA ARG A 303 7.05 -35.56 5.38
C ARG A 303 7.75 -34.80 6.51
N ARG A 304 8.17 -35.51 7.56
CA ARG A 304 9.00 -34.97 8.63
C ARG A 304 10.43 -35.39 8.35
N ASP A 305 11.27 -34.41 8.08
CA ASP A 305 12.71 -34.61 7.93
C ASP A 305 13.40 -34.23 9.25
N SER A 306 14.43 -34.99 9.60
CA SER A 306 15.34 -34.66 10.69
C SER A 306 16.54 -33.92 10.13
N PHE A 307 17.06 -32.95 10.89
CA PHE A 307 18.36 -32.37 10.61
C PHE A 307 19.44 -33.44 10.64
N ASP A 308 20.46 -33.29 9.80
CA ASP A 308 21.69 -34.04 9.97
C ASP A 308 22.45 -33.56 11.24
N ARG A 309 23.53 -34.25 11.62
CA ARG A 309 24.26 -33.91 12.86
C ARG A 309 24.81 -32.48 12.83
N ASN A 310 25.33 -32.03 11.69
CA ASN A 310 25.96 -30.73 11.56
C ASN A 310 24.91 -29.61 11.53
N GLU A 311 23.80 -29.84 10.82
CA GLU A 311 22.63 -28.96 10.79
C GLU A 311 22.00 -28.82 12.17
N MET A 312 21.90 -29.92 12.92
CA MET A 312 21.36 -29.92 14.28
C MET A 312 22.27 -29.14 15.25
N GLU A 313 23.58 -29.38 15.24
CA GLU A 313 24.54 -28.63 16.05
C GLU A 313 24.49 -27.12 15.72
N PHE A 314 24.42 -26.77 14.44
CA PHE A 314 24.29 -25.38 14.00
C PHE A 314 22.97 -24.75 14.45
N TYR A 315 21.86 -25.46 14.26
CA TYR A 315 20.53 -25.01 14.66
C TYR A 315 20.45 -24.81 16.17
N GLU A 316 20.96 -25.74 16.98
CA GLU A 316 20.98 -25.63 18.45
C GLU A 316 21.81 -24.44 18.93
N ALA A 317 22.98 -24.21 18.34
CA ALA A 317 23.81 -23.04 18.64
C ALA A 317 23.06 -21.73 18.32
N LEU A 318 22.44 -21.65 17.15
CA LEU A 318 21.67 -20.49 16.71
C LEU A 318 20.40 -20.28 17.56
N TYR A 319 19.73 -21.36 17.95
CA TYR A 319 18.55 -21.35 18.81
C TYR A 319 18.89 -20.81 20.20
N THR A 320 19.98 -21.31 20.80
CA THR A 320 20.46 -20.87 22.12
C THR A 320 20.81 -19.38 22.12
N GLN A 321 21.52 -18.94 21.07
CA GLN A 321 21.82 -17.52 20.89
C GLN A 321 20.55 -16.67 20.74
N SER A 322 19.60 -17.14 19.92
CA SER A 322 18.34 -16.44 19.66
C SER A 322 17.47 -16.35 20.92
N CYS A 323 17.41 -17.40 21.74
CA CYS A 323 16.71 -17.41 23.02
C CYS A 323 17.33 -16.39 23.98
N THR A 324 18.65 -16.39 24.12
CA THR A 324 19.36 -15.42 24.98
C THR A 324 19.05 -13.97 24.59
N GLN A 325 19.06 -13.69 23.28
CA GLN A 325 18.74 -12.36 22.77
C GLN A 325 17.25 -12.01 22.97
N PHE A 326 16.35 -12.96 22.77
CA PHE A 326 14.92 -12.77 23.04
C PHE A 326 14.64 -12.48 24.52
N ASP A 327 15.24 -13.24 25.43
CA ASP A 327 15.08 -13.07 26.87
C ASP A 327 15.59 -11.70 27.33
N SER A 328 16.66 -11.19 26.72
CA SER A 328 17.14 -9.83 26.98
C SER A 328 16.07 -8.76 26.67
N TYR A 329 15.27 -8.96 25.62
CA TYR A 329 14.17 -8.05 25.27
C TYR A 329 12.98 -8.19 26.22
N VAL A 330 12.70 -9.40 26.69
CA VAL A 330 11.67 -9.67 27.70
C VAL A 330 12.02 -8.97 29.02
N VAL A 331 13.23 -9.20 29.52
CA VAL A 331 13.73 -8.60 30.78
C VAL A 331 13.75 -7.08 30.69
N ALA A 332 14.14 -6.51 29.54
CA ALA A 332 14.12 -5.06 29.33
C ALA A 332 12.71 -4.48 29.13
N GLY A 333 11.66 -5.32 29.02
CA GLY A 333 10.29 -4.88 28.74
C GLY A 333 10.11 -4.23 27.37
N THR A 334 10.99 -4.53 26.41
CA THR A 334 11.03 -3.85 25.09
C THR A 334 10.60 -4.76 23.93
N LEU A 335 9.93 -5.88 24.21
CA LEU A 335 9.56 -6.90 23.24
C LEU A 335 8.77 -6.35 22.04
N LEU A 336 7.73 -5.54 22.29
CA LEU A 336 6.91 -4.93 21.23
C LEU A 336 7.68 -3.89 20.40
N ASN A 337 8.63 -3.19 21.01
CA ASN A 337 9.46 -2.19 20.32
C ASN A 337 10.52 -2.85 19.43
N ASN A 338 10.90 -4.09 19.73
CA ASN A 338 11.92 -4.85 19.01
C ASN A 338 11.34 -5.96 18.10
N TYR A 339 10.05 -5.88 17.74
CA TYR A 339 9.40 -6.93 16.92
C TYR A 339 10.18 -7.27 15.64
N ALA A 340 10.78 -6.27 14.97
CA ALA A 340 11.59 -6.48 13.76
C ALA A 340 12.83 -7.35 14.02
N HIS A 341 13.49 -7.17 15.17
CA HIS A 341 14.63 -7.98 15.57
C HIS A 341 14.19 -9.42 15.91
N ILE A 342 13.02 -9.60 16.53
CA ILE A 342 12.48 -10.92 16.83
C ILE A 342 12.16 -11.68 15.53
N PHE A 343 11.57 -11.00 14.53
CA PHE A 343 11.36 -11.60 13.22
C PHE A 343 12.67 -11.98 12.52
N ASP A 344 13.74 -11.18 12.66
CA ASP A 344 15.06 -11.54 12.14
C ASP A 344 15.59 -12.83 12.79
N LEU A 345 15.51 -12.95 14.12
CA LEU A 345 15.88 -14.18 14.83
C LEU A 345 15.12 -15.41 14.33
N LEU A 346 13.79 -15.31 14.23
CA LEU A 346 12.96 -16.40 13.71
C LEU A 346 13.26 -16.71 12.23
N THR A 347 13.62 -15.71 11.43
CA THR A 347 13.97 -15.92 10.03
C THR A 347 15.26 -16.69 9.91
N ARG A 348 16.27 -16.41 10.74
CA ARG A 348 17.53 -17.16 10.76
C ARG A 348 17.33 -18.62 11.16
N LEU A 349 16.41 -18.91 12.08
CA LEU A 349 16.06 -20.30 12.44
C LEU A 349 15.29 -21.05 11.35
N ARG A 350 14.71 -20.33 10.37
CA ARG A 350 13.95 -20.91 9.26
C ARG A 350 14.76 -21.04 7.97
N GLN A 351 15.90 -20.36 7.90
CA GLN A 351 16.89 -20.49 6.82
C GLN A 351 17.71 -21.74 7.06
#